data_AF-A0A401NLV0-F1
#
_entry.id   AF-A0A401NLV0-F1
#
_cell.length_a   1.000
_cell.length_b   1.000
_cell.length_c   1.000
_cell.angle_alpha   90.00
_cell.angle_beta   90.00
_cell.angle_gamma   90.00
#
_symmetry.space_group_name_H-M   'P 1'
#
loop_
_entity.id
_entity.type
_entity.pdbx_description
1 polymer ?
#
loop_
_entity_poly.entity_id
_entity_poly.type
_entity_poly.pdbx_seq_one_letter_code
_entity_poly.pdbx_strand_id
1 'polypeptide(L)'
;MVEFTEEDLDFYLLNQVDLRRRQVSKTEEEVYAIVQELTSAISTEDSRFQPISHSGINNENIKVQSPTQCFIMVPVRGLAAYTERKVRQWRYYTLTGSKLISPVQEPEKLHQWLEVDQFLKSSQEWHQSDVTIEGDIVPSKVVAIFKALLEKPLQASNFHGKLNVLESVGPTIRLAVETTEQHVEVEIVPAIEIANLWPKKARWPRFLKRWPSKEKARTVKSFGFNLLARSNYHWQLSFTRAERELLEDMDEDGGYRLRCLQVIRKMKEDYWCPGNKPVITSYHLQTLLFWTCEKYPRSKDWKNFQKCFLRLVKKLQKCVLQRYLRHYFVKSFNLLKYANTSELDITSQKINNFLINPGVYFH
;
A
#
# COMPACT_ATOMS: atom_id res chain seq x y z
N MET A 1 28.43 -9.32 -24.11
CA MET A 1 27.43 -8.76 -23.18
C MET A 1 28.21 -7.78 -22.33
N VAL A 2 27.87 -6.49 -22.30
CA VAL A 2 28.57 -5.56 -21.40
C VAL A 2 28.11 -5.91 -19.99
N GLU A 3 28.93 -6.67 -19.28
CA GLU A 3 28.75 -6.90 -17.85
C GLU A 3 29.03 -5.56 -17.15
N PHE A 4 28.10 -5.13 -16.30
CA PHE A 4 28.37 -4.04 -15.37
C PHE A 4 29.25 -4.58 -14.24
N THR A 5 30.22 -3.77 -13.81
CA THR A 5 31.14 -4.15 -12.75
C THR A 5 30.46 -4.04 -11.37
N GLU A 6 31.03 -4.69 -10.36
CA GLU A 6 30.60 -4.45 -8.97
C GLU A 6 30.82 -2.99 -8.56
N GLU A 7 31.84 -2.33 -9.12
CA GLU A 7 32.15 -0.92 -8.88
C GLU A 7 31.07 0.02 -9.45
N ASP A 8 30.63 -0.18 -10.70
CA ASP A 8 29.54 0.61 -11.32
C ASP A 8 28.26 0.54 -10.49
N LEU A 9 27.97 -0.67 -10.00
CA LEU A 9 26.81 -0.95 -9.19
C LEU A 9 26.93 -0.32 -7.79
N ASP A 10 28.06 -0.44 -7.13
CA ASP A 10 28.30 0.16 -5.81
C ASP A 10 28.27 1.70 -5.91
N PHE A 11 28.81 2.27 -6.98
CA PHE A 11 28.68 3.69 -7.30
C PHE A 11 27.21 4.11 -7.46
N TYR A 12 26.43 3.37 -8.25
CA TYR A 12 24.99 3.63 -8.41
C TYR A 12 24.24 3.52 -7.08
N LEU A 13 24.59 2.55 -6.24
CA LEU A 13 23.99 2.38 -4.92
C LEU A 13 24.28 3.57 -3.99
N LEU A 14 25.54 3.97 -3.87
CA LEU A 14 25.97 5.07 -3.00
C LEU A 14 25.45 6.42 -3.48
N ASN A 15 25.42 6.66 -4.79
CA ASN A 15 25.07 7.98 -5.32
C ASN A 15 23.59 8.12 -5.66
N GLN A 16 22.95 7.10 -6.22
CA GLN A 16 21.56 7.24 -6.69
C GLN A 16 20.56 6.70 -5.67
N VAL A 17 20.84 5.54 -5.07
CA VAL A 17 19.90 4.89 -4.15
C VAL A 17 19.92 5.55 -2.77
N ASP A 18 21.09 5.87 -2.23
CA ASP A 18 21.19 6.53 -0.92
C ASP A 18 20.72 7.99 -0.93
N LEU A 19 21.02 8.75 -1.99
CA LEU A 19 20.47 10.10 -2.14
C LEU A 19 18.94 10.08 -2.18
N ARG A 20 18.36 9.18 -3.01
CA ARG A 20 16.90 8.96 -3.04
C ARG A 20 16.37 8.61 -1.65
N ARG A 21 17.04 7.73 -0.92
CA ARG A 21 16.60 7.32 0.43
C ARG A 21 16.56 8.51 1.40
N ARG A 22 17.60 9.34 1.41
CA ARG A 22 17.68 10.53 2.27
C ARG A 22 16.58 11.54 1.92
N GLN A 23 16.40 11.81 0.62
CA GLN A 23 15.35 12.70 0.13
C GLN A 23 13.97 12.20 0.57
N VAL A 24 13.66 10.92 0.30
CA VAL A 24 12.39 10.30 0.69
C VAL A 24 12.16 10.39 2.20
N SER A 25 13.19 10.12 3.03
CA SER A 25 13.07 10.20 4.48
C SER A 25 12.69 11.61 4.95
N LYS A 26 13.39 12.63 4.44
CA LYS A 26 13.12 14.03 4.78
C LYS A 26 11.72 14.45 4.33
N THR A 27 11.34 14.14 3.09
CA THR A 27 10.00 14.41 2.56
C THR A 27 8.92 13.70 3.38
N GLU A 28 9.16 12.45 3.78
CA GLU A 28 8.22 11.66 4.59
C GLU A 28 7.99 12.31 5.96
N GLU A 29 9.05 12.77 6.64
CA GLU A 29 8.98 13.45 7.92
C GLU A 29 8.18 14.77 7.85
N GLU A 30 8.45 15.61 6.84
CA GLU A 30 7.73 16.87 6.65
C GLU A 30 6.23 16.64 6.35
N VAL A 31 5.93 15.73 5.43
CA VAL A 31 4.55 15.37 5.08
C VAL A 31 3.82 14.81 6.30
N TYR A 32 4.49 13.94 7.05
CA TYR A 32 3.91 13.33 8.23
C TYR A 32 3.54 14.38 9.28
N ALA A 33 4.43 15.33 9.57
CA ALA A 33 4.19 16.39 10.55
C ALA A 33 2.96 17.24 10.19
N ILE A 34 2.85 17.65 8.91
CA ILE A 34 1.71 18.43 8.41
C ILE A 34 0.40 17.64 8.52
N VAL A 35 0.40 16.37 8.11
CA VAL A 35 -0.81 15.53 8.16
C VAL A 35 -1.17 15.14 9.60
N GLN A 36 -0.19 15.06 10.50
CA GLN A 36 -0.44 14.82 11.92
C GLN A 36 -1.17 16.00 12.56
N GLU A 37 -0.75 17.23 12.29
CA GLU A 37 -1.45 18.43 12.76
C GLU A 37 -2.89 18.46 12.22
N LEU A 38 -3.05 18.18 10.93
CA LEU A 38 -4.36 18.13 10.26
C LEU A 38 -5.29 17.10 10.89
N THR A 39 -4.82 15.87 11.08
CA THR A 39 -5.61 14.79 11.67
C THR A 39 -5.88 15.00 13.16
N SER A 40 -5.01 15.74 13.85
CA SER A 40 -5.24 16.17 15.24
C SER A 40 -6.39 17.17 15.33
N ALA A 41 -6.43 18.18 14.44
CA ALA A 41 -7.55 19.11 14.37
C ALA A 41 -8.88 18.39 14.08
N ILE A 42 -8.89 17.47 13.11
CA ILE A 42 -10.07 16.65 12.79
C ILE A 42 -10.53 15.83 14.00
N SER A 43 -9.60 15.23 14.73
CA SER A 43 -9.92 14.40 15.92
C SER A 43 -10.57 15.20 17.05
N THR A 44 -10.37 16.52 17.12
CA THR A 44 -11.06 17.38 18.10
C THR A 44 -12.52 17.64 17.72
N GLU A 45 -12.83 17.64 16.43
CA GLU A 45 -14.19 17.83 15.92
C GLU A 45 -14.98 16.51 15.87
N ASP A 46 -14.34 15.41 15.50
CA ASP A 46 -14.96 14.09 15.40
C ASP A 46 -14.03 12.99 15.94
N SER A 47 -14.43 12.42 17.08
CA SER A 47 -13.66 11.39 17.80
C SER A 47 -13.53 10.05 17.05
N ARG A 48 -14.31 9.83 15.97
CA ARG A 48 -14.17 8.64 15.12
C ARG A 48 -12.83 8.60 14.41
N PHE A 49 -12.20 9.73 14.11
CA PHE A 49 -10.95 9.80 13.38
C PHE A 49 -9.79 10.12 14.32
N GLN A 50 -8.86 9.19 14.47
CA GLN A 50 -7.70 9.36 15.35
C GLN A 50 -6.59 10.11 14.61
N PRO A 51 -5.83 10.99 15.29
CA PRO A 51 -4.61 11.53 14.72
C PRO A 51 -3.63 10.40 14.41
N ILE A 52 -2.87 10.56 13.33
CA ILE A 52 -1.75 9.65 13.06
C ILE A 52 -0.69 9.81 14.16
N SER A 53 -0.08 8.71 14.60
CA SER A 53 0.86 8.70 15.72
C SER A 53 2.14 7.91 15.41
N HIS A 54 3.28 8.44 15.85
CA HIS A 54 4.61 7.81 15.76
C HIS A 54 4.79 6.63 16.74
N SER A 55 3.73 5.88 17.08
CA SER A 55 3.85 4.79 18.07
C SER A 55 4.65 3.61 17.46
N GLY A 56 5.98 3.68 17.57
CA GLY A 56 6.94 2.67 17.10
C GLY A 56 8.11 3.26 16.30
N ILE A 57 9.15 2.45 16.07
CA ILE A 57 10.40 2.82 15.38
C ILE A 57 10.17 3.26 13.91
N ASN A 58 8.96 3.10 13.37
CA ASN A 58 8.59 3.50 12.00
C ASN A 58 7.14 3.99 11.94
N ASN A 59 6.86 5.00 11.10
CA ASN A 59 5.51 5.51 10.84
C ASN A 59 4.59 4.41 10.26
N GLU A 60 3.72 3.79 11.06
CA GLU A 60 2.79 2.74 10.61
C GLU A 60 1.73 3.23 9.62
N ASN A 61 1.43 4.52 9.67
CA ASN A 61 0.35 5.13 8.91
C ASN A 61 0.72 5.48 7.47
N ILE A 62 1.99 5.81 7.19
CA ILE A 62 2.44 6.28 5.88
C ILE A 62 3.04 5.13 5.05
N LYS A 63 2.77 5.15 3.75
CA LYS A 63 3.40 4.28 2.77
C LYS A 63 3.81 5.08 1.55
N VAL A 64 5.11 5.26 1.40
CA VAL A 64 5.73 5.91 0.25
C VAL A 64 5.54 5.05 -1.00
N GLN A 65 4.95 5.63 -2.04
CA GLN A 65 4.73 4.98 -3.33
C GLN A 65 5.84 5.36 -4.33
N SER A 66 6.20 6.65 -4.34
CA SER A 66 7.31 7.28 -5.07
C SER A 66 7.83 8.48 -4.26
N PRO A 67 8.95 9.13 -4.64
CA PRO A 67 9.43 10.33 -3.93
C PRO A 67 8.41 11.47 -3.85
N THR A 68 7.48 11.56 -4.81
CA THR A 68 6.46 12.62 -4.91
C THR A 68 5.07 12.14 -4.53
N GLN A 69 4.91 10.88 -4.10
CA GLN A 69 3.61 10.30 -3.77
C GLN A 69 3.67 9.36 -2.58
N CYS A 70 2.76 9.58 -1.64
CA CYS A 70 2.52 8.64 -0.55
C CYS A 70 1.03 8.50 -0.27
N PHE A 71 0.68 7.50 0.52
CA PHE A 71 -0.64 7.44 1.11
C PHE A 71 -0.54 7.24 2.61
N ILE A 72 -1.52 7.80 3.32
CA ILE A 72 -1.58 7.79 4.78
C ILE A 72 -2.90 7.16 5.22
N MET A 73 -2.79 6.15 6.06
CA MET A 73 -3.93 5.50 6.72
C MET A 73 -4.27 6.28 7.98
N VAL A 74 -5.46 6.88 8.02
CA VAL A 74 -5.99 7.57 9.21
C VAL A 74 -6.77 6.55 10.04
N PRO A 75 -6.29 6.18 11.24
CA PRO A 75 -6.98 5.19 12.05
C PRO A 75 -8.35 5.69 12.46
N VAL A 76 -9.35 4.82 12.41
CA VAL A 76 -10.67 5.11 12.96
C VAL A 76 -10.91 4.38 14.28
N ARG A 77 -11.61 5.02 15.21
CA ARG A 77 -11.95 4.50 16.54
C ARG A 77 -13.43 4.18 16.66
N GLY A 78 -13.80 3.56 17.76
CA GLY A 78 -15.20 3.22 18.05
C GLY A 78 -15.66 1.91 17.43
N LEU A 79 -14.77 1.11 16.82
CA LEU A 79 -15.04 -0.23 16.30
C LEU A 79 -13.98 -1.19 16.85
N ALA A 80 -14.37 -2.16 17.68
CA ALA A 80 -13.44 -3.08 18.32
C ALA A 80 -14.01 -4.51 18.45
N ALA A 81 -13.09 -5.46 18.68
CA ALA A 81 -13.40 -6.89 18.80
C ALA A 81 -14.15 -7.42 17.57
N TYR A 82 -13.53 -7.24 16.40
CA TYR A 82 -14.03 -7.70 15.11
C TYR A 82 -14.10 -9.23 15.04
N THR A 83 -15.18 -9.73 14.44
CA THR A 83 -15.43 -11.15 14.21
C THR A 83 -15.83 -11.41 12.76
N GLU A 84 -15.17 -12.38 12.12
CA GLU A 84 -15.45 -12.73 10.72
C GLU A 84 -16.66 -13.68 10.65
N ARG A 85 -17.86 -13.12 10.85
CA ARG A 85 -19.18 -13.80 10.73
C ARG A 85 -19.57 -14.04 9.27
N LYS A 86 -20.59 -14.88 9.05
CA LYS A 86 -21.23 -15.00 7.73
C LYS A 86 -21.90 -13.67 7.41
N VAL A 87 -21.30 -12.95 6.46
CA VAL A 87 -21.83 -11.70 5.93
C VAL A 87 -23.11 -12.03 5.14
N ARG A 88 -24.08 -11.12 5.17
CA ARG A 88 -25.17 -11.11 4.17
C ARG A 88 -24.56 -11.28 2.77
N GLN A 89 -25.26 -11.88 1.81
CA GLN A 89 -24.69 -12.02 0.46
C GLN A 89 -25.07 -10.85 -0.45
N TRP A 90 -26.34 -10.44 -0.42
CA TRP A 90 -26.91 -9.49 -1.36
C TRP A 90 -27.33 -8.18 -0.67
N ARG A 91 -26.98 -7.04 -1.28
CA ARG A 91 -27.40 -5.68 -0.86
C ARG A 91 -28.21 -5.06 -1.97
N TYR A 92 -29.32 -4.44 -1.63
CA TYR A 92 -30.25 -3.85 -2.58
C TYR A 92 -30.45 -2.37 -2.29
N TYR A 93 -29.34 -1.62 -2.18
CA TYR A 93 -29.41 -0.19 -1.88
C TYR A 93 -28.42 0.64 -2.71
N THR A 94 -28.78 1.90 -2.98
CA THR A 94 -27.88 2.93 -3.52
C THR A 94 -27.04 3.58 -2.42
N LEU A 95 -26.04 4.39 -2.77
CA LEU A 95 -25.28 5.20 -1.80
C LEU A 95 -26.15 6.18 -1.00
N THR A 96 -27.31 6.58 -1.53
CA THR A 96 -28.30 7.42 -0.84
C THR A 96 -29.23 6.61 0.08
N GLY A 97 -29.15 5.28 0.06
CA GLY A 97 -30.01 4.38 0.84
C GLY A 97 -31.34 4.01 0.15
N SER A 98 -31.53 4.40 -1.10
CA SER A 98 -32.72 4.03 -1.89
C SER A 98 -32.66 2.56 -2.26
N LYS A 99 -33.80 1.86 -2.20
CA LYS A 99 -33.88 0.43 -2.54
C LYS A 99 -33.63 0.20 -4.04
N LEU A 100 -32.84 -0.83 -4.36
CA LEU A 100 -32.57 -1.30 -5.71
C LEU A 100 -33.39 -2.56 -6.03
N ILE A 101 -33.71 -2.75 -7.30
CA ILE A 101 -34.38 -3.95 -7.81
C ILE A 101 -33.37 -5.11 -7.98
N SER A 102 -32.12 -4.78 -8.31
CA SER A 102 -31.01 -5.73 -8.46
C SER A 102 -29.94 -5.49 -7.40
N PRO A 103 -29.20 -6.53 -6.99
CA PRO A 103 -28.19 -6.36 -5.96
C PRO A 103 -26.99 -5.56 -6.46
N VAL A 104 -26.35 -4.84 -5.54
CA VAL A 104 -25.04 -4.21 -5.76
C VAL A 104 -24.01 -5.30 -6.10
N GLN A 105 -23.07 -4.96 -6.98
CA GLN A 105 -21.98 -5.85 -7.40
C GLN A 105 -21.26 -6.45 -6.19
N GLU A 106 -21.00 -7.76 -6.22
CA GLU A 106 -20.23 -8.43 -5.17
C GLU A 106 -18.79 -7.87 -5.07
N PRO A 107 -18.21 -7.86 -3.86
CA PRO A 107 -16.85 -7.37 -3.66
C PRO A 107 -15.84 -8.23 -4.42
N GLU A 108 -14.82 -7.58 -4.98
CA GLU A 108 -13.65 -8.28 -5.48
C GLU A 108 -12.91 -9.06 -4.38
N LYS A 109 -11.95 -9.90 -4.77
CA LYS A 109 -11.26 -10.79 -3.82
C LYS A 109 -10.49 -10.06 -2.72
N LEU A 110 -10.00 -8.84 -2.98
CA LEU A 110 -9.37 -7.97 -1.98
C LEU A 110 -10.33 -7.02 -1.27
N HIS A 111 -11.62 -7.13 -1.53
CA HIS A 111 -12.63 -6.25 -0.96
C HIS A 111 -13.62 -7.05 -0.12
N GLN A 112 -14.33 -6.40 0.79
CA GLN A 112 -15.42 -7.01 1.53
C GLN A 112 -16.47 -5.98 1.96
N TRP A 113 -17.69 -6.47 2.17
CA TRP A 113 -18.69 -5.76 2.97
C TRP A 113 -18.23 -5.72 4.43
N LEU A 114 -18.74 -4.73 5.16
CA LEU A 114 -18.47 -4.56 6.58
C LEU A 114 -19.77 -4.17 7.27
N GLU A 115 -20.23 -5.00 8.18
CA GLU A 115 -21.45 -4.76 8.97
C GLU A 115 -21.05 -4.31 10.38
N VAL A 116 -21.82 -3.41 10.98
CA VAL A 116 -21.55 -2.92 12.35
C VAL A 116 -21.59 -4.07 13.36
N ASP A 117 -22.43 -5.07 13.12
CA ASP A 117 -22.62 -6.25 13.97
C ASP A 117 -21.42 -7.21 14.00
N GLN A 118 -20.44 -7.02 13.11
CA GLN A 118 -19.19 -7.76 13.11
C GLN A 118 -18.28 -7.31 14.26
N PHE A 119 -18.55 -6.16 14.87
CA PHE A 119 -17.81 -5.63 16.01
C PHE A 119 -18.63 -5.84 17.29
N LEU A 120 -18.06 -6.54 18.27
CA LEU A 120 -18.71 -6.73 19.57
C LEU A 120 -18.83 -5.42 20.36
N LYS A 121 -17.94 -4.47 20.08
CA LYS A 121 -17.93 -3.13 20.68
C LYS A 121 -17.95 -2.11 19.56
N SER A 122 -19.07 -1.41 19.40
CA SER A 122 -19.23 -0.29 18.47
C SER A 122 -19.81 0.92 19.18
N SER A 123 -19.27 2.11 18.91
CA SER A 123 -19.78 3.37 19.47
C SER A 123 -21.02 3.85 18.70
N GLN A 124 -21.86 4.69 19.32
CA GLN A 124 -23.17 5.08 18.77
C GLN A 124 -23.07 5.79 17.42
N GLU A 125 -21.98 6.52 17.18
CA GLU A 125 -21.70 7.24 15.95
C GLU A 125 -21.59 6.30 14.74
N TRP A 126 -21.26 5.02 14.94
CA TRP A 126 -21.20 4.03 13.86
C TRP A 126 -22.56 3.42 13.49
N HIS A 127 -23.62 3.72 14.25
CA HIS A 127 -24.99 3.28 13.96
C HIS A 127 -25.82 4.35 13.28
N GLN A 128 -25.24 5.54 13.06
CA GLN A 128 -25.93 6.66 12.44
C GLN A 128 -26.09 6.46 10.92
N SER A 129 -27.13 7.07 10.36
CA SER A 129 -27.47 6.96 8.93
C SER A 129 -26.52 7.72 8.01
N ASP A 130 -25.69 8.60 8.55
CA ASP A 130 -24.63 9.31 7.83
C ASP A 130 -23.48 8.38 7.44
N VAL A 131 -23.24 7.30 8.20
CA VAL A 131 -22.19 6.28 7.94
C VAL A 131 -22.73 4.92 7.48
N THR A 132 -23.95 4.56 7.88
CA THR A 132 -24.51 3.23 7.59
C THR A 132 -25.64 3.22 6.57
N ILE A 133 -25.87 2.06 5.97
CA ILE A 133 -27.05 1.71 5.20
C ILE A 133 -27.41 0.26 5.50
N GLU A 134 -28.62 0.00 6.02
CA GLU A 134 -29.06 -1.36 6.39
C GLU A 134 -28.06 -2.14 7.29
N GLY A 135 -27.35 -1.43 8.19
CA GLY A 135 -26.34 -2.01 9.09
C GLY A 135 -24.94 -2.21 8.48
N ASP A 136 -24.78 -1.99 7.17
CA ASP A 136 -23.46 -1.95 6.52
C ASP A 136 -22.79 -0.59 6.77
N ILE A 137 -21.53 -0.59 7.21
CA ILE A 137 -20.68 0.60 7.29
C ILE A 137 -20.17 0.91 5.88
N VAL A 138 -20.64 2.01 5.28
CA VAL A 138 -20.37 2.31 3.87
C VAL A 138 -19.11 3.19 3.73
N PRO A 139 -18.04 2.72 3.06
CA PRO A 139 -16.78 3.45 3.05
C PRO A 139 -16.86 4.83 2.39
N SER A 140 -17.67 5.04 1.33
CA SER A 140 -17.83 6.37 0.75
C SER A 140 -18.51 7.37 1.69
N LYS A 141 -19.39 6.89 2.57
CA LYS A 141 -20.05 7.72 3.57
C LYS A 141 -19.06 8.17 4.65
N VAL A 142 -18.23 7.25 5.13
CA VAL A 142 -17.11 7.56 6.06
C VAL A 142 -16.14 8.58 5.45
N VAL A 143 -15.79 8.40 4.16
CA VAL A 143 -14.94 9.35 3.44
C VAL A 143 -15.60 10.71 3.27
N ALA A 144 -16.91 10.77 3.01
CA ALA A 144 -17.64 12.02 2.87
C ALA A 144 -17.62 12.85 4.17
N ILE A 145 -17.79 12.18 5.32
CA ILE A 145 -17.68 12.83 6.64
C ILE A 145 -16.26 13.37 6.84
N PHE A 146 -15.23 12.55 6.58
CA PHE A 146 -13.85 13.00 6.71
C PHE A 146 -13.53 14.18 5.78
N LYS A 147 -14.06 14.16 4.54
CA LYS A 147 -13.94 15.29 3.60
C LYS A 147 -14.56 16.58 4.15
N ALA A 148 -15.76 16.51 4.72
CA ALA A 148 -16.40 17.67 5.32
C ALA A 148 -15.59 18.22 6.51
N LEU A 149 -14.98 17.34 7.32
CA LEU A 149 -14.13 17.73 8.45
C LEU A 149 -12.79 18.35 8.02
N LEU A 150 -12.35 18.16 6.77
CA LEU A 150 -11.14 18.79 6.25
C LEU A 150 -11.33 20.28 5.93
N GLU A 151 -12.55 20.74 5.68
CA GLU A 151 -12.81 22.10 5.18
C GLU A 151 -12.35 23.18 6.18
N LYS A 152 -12.69 23.04 7.47
CA LYS A 152 -12.32 24.05 8.47
C LYS A 152 -10.82 24.07 8.77
N PRO A 153 -10.13 22.93 9.03
CA PRO A 153 -8.69 22.95 9.24
C PRO A 153 -7.93 23.56 8.05
N LEU A 154 -8.34 23.27 6.82
CA LEU A 154 -7.65 23.80 5.63
C LEU A 154 -7.78 25.33 5.47
N GLN A 155 -8.82 25.94 6.02
CA GLN A 155 -8.99 27.40 6.06
C GLN A 155 -8.16 28.06 7.18
N ALA A 156 -7.65 27.29 8.13
CA ALA A 156 -6.84 27.83 9.22
C ALA A 156 -5.47 28.31 8.74
N SER A 157 -4.96 29.37 9.36
CA SER A 157 -3.67 30.01 9.01
C SER A 157 -2.48 29.03 8.98
N ASN A 158 -2.53 27.98 9.79
CA ASN A 158 -1.44 27.00 9.91
C ASN A 158 -1.22 26.17 8.64
N PHE A 159 -2.27 26.01 7.81
CA PHE A 159 -2.25 25.20 6.59
C PHE A 159 -2.28 26.03 5.31
N HIS A 160 -2.44 27.35 5.41
CA HIS A 160 -2.49 28.25 4.27
C HIS A 160 -1.22 28.15 3.42
N GLY A 161 -1.37 27.84 2.14
CA GLY A 161 -0.27 27.60 1.20
C GLY A 161 0.33 26.19 1.26
N LYS A 162 0.35 25.54 2.43
CA LYS A 162 0.98 24.23 2.62
C LYS A 162 0.17 23.04 2.10
N LEU A 163 -1.16 23.14 2.10
CA LEU A 163 -2.07 22.05 1.74
C LEU A 163 -3.13 22.52 0.76
N ASN A 164 -3.27 21.78 -0.35
CA ASN A 164 -4.37 21.96 -1.30
C ASN A 164 -5.10 20.64 -1.54
N VAL A 165 -6.43 20.64 -1.48
CA VAL A 165 -7.24 19.47 -1.83
C VAL A 165 -7.27 19.34 -3.34
N LEU A 166 -6.93 18.15 -3.84
CA LEU A 166 -6.97 17.84 -5.26
C LEU A 166 -8.30 17.19 -5.62
N GLU A 167 -8.83 17.56 -6.79
CA GLU A 167 -10.01 16.90 -7.34
C GLU A 167 -9.76 15.40 -7.54
N SER A 168 -10.74 14.60 -7.15
CA SER A 168 -10.66 13.15 -7.22
C SER A 168 -12.02 12.56 -7.54
N VAL A 169 -12.01 11.53 -8.38
CA VAL A 169 -13.22 10.76 -8.72
C VAL A 169 -13.43 9.70 -7.65
N GLY A 170 -14.60 9.69 -7.03
CA GLY A 170 -14.99 8.70 -6.04
C GLY A 170 -14.54 9.00 -4.60
N PRO A 171 -14.53 7.99 -3.72
CA PRO A 171 -14.27 8.14 -2.30
C PRO A 171 -12.76 8.09 -2.02
N THR A 172 -12.02 9.02 -2.64
CA THR A 172 -10.59 9.22 -2.40
C THR A 172 -10.36 10.64 -1.93
N ILE A 173 -9.37 10.84 -1.05
CA ILE A 173 -8.96 12.15 -0.58
C ILE A 173 -7.51 12.33 -0.98
N ARG A 174 -7.24 13.35 -1.80
CA ARG A 174 -5.90 13.65 -2.29
C ARG A 174 -5.55 15.06 -1.88
N LEU A 175 -4.39 15.22 -1.27
CA LEU A 175 -3.83 16.50 -0.89
C LEU A 175 -2.53 16.72 -1.67
N ALA A 176 -2.30 17.93 -2.15
CA ALA A 176 -0.97 18.38 -2.53
C ALA A 176 -0.36 19.06 -1.31
N VAL A 177 0.73 18.49 -0.81
CA VAL A 177 1.49 18.99 0.33
C VAL A 177 2.73 19.69 -0.20
N GLU A 178 2.91 20.96 0.14
CA GLU A 178 4.14 21.70 -0.13
C GLU A 178 5.18 21.34 0.93
N THR A 179 6.29 20.74 0.49
CA THR A 179 7.47 20.44 1.31
C THR A 179 8.60 21.40 0.95
N THR A 180 9.69 21.42 1.72
CA THR A 180 10.83 22.31 1.47
C THR A 180 11.50 22.09 0.11
N GLU A 181 11.37 20.89 -0.46
CA GLU A 181 12.06 20.52 -1.70
C GLU A 181 11.12 20.38 -2.90
N GLN A 182 9.87 19.98 -2.68
CA GLN A 182 8.91 19.69 -3.76
C GLN A 182 7.46 19.60 -3.27
N HIS A 183 6.52 19.55 -4.21
CA HIS A 183 5.14 19.15 -3.90
C HIS A 183 4.98 17.63 -3.88
N VAL A 184 4.23 17.13 -2.90
CA VAL A 184 3.94 15.71 -2.72
C VAL A 184 2.44 15.48 -2.78
N GLU A 185 1.99 14.55 -3.62
CA GLU A 185 0.59 14.08 -3.64
C GLU A 185 0.40 13.03 -2.54
N VAL A 186 -0.49 13.34 -1.59
CA VAL A 186 -0.79 12.51 -0.44
C VAL A 186 -2.22 12.01 -0.53
N GLU A 187 -2.39 10.69 -0.65
CA GLU A 187 -3.69 10.05 -0.57
C GLU A 187 -4.02 9.74 0.90
N ILE A 188 -5.02 10.39 1.47
CA ILE A 188 -5.50 10.14 2.84
C ILE A 188 -6.66 9.15 2.81
N VAL A 189 -6.58 8.10 3.64
CA VAL A 189 -7.55 7.01 3.62
C VAL A 189 -7.94 6.62 5.05
N PRO A 190 -9.21 6.80 5.45
CA PRO A 190 -9.73 6.23 6.69
C PRO A 190 -9.54 4.71 6.71
N ALA A 191 -9.01 4.20 7.82
CA ALA A 191 -8.60 2.81 7.96
C ALA A 191 -9.08 2.23 9.29
N ILE A 192 -9.81 1.12 9.23
CA ILE A 192 -10.16 0.32 10.41
C ILE A 192 -9.05 -0.71 10.62
N GLU A 193 -8.51 -0.70 11.83
CA GLU A 193 -7.45 -1.62 12.23
C GLU A 193 -8.04 -2.92 12.80
N ILE A 194 -7.69 -4.07 12.21
CA ILE A 194 -8.08 -5.40 12.71
C ILE A 194 -6.83 -6.12 13.20
N ALA A 195 -6.48 -5.90 14.46
CA ALA A 195 -5.33 -6.54 15.10
C ALA A 195 -5.60 -8.00 15.50
N ASN A 196 -4.55 -8.82 15.58
CA ASN A 196 -4.57 -10.20 16.10
C ASN A 196 -5.51 -11.18 15.39
N LEU A 197 -6.06 -10.83 14.23
CA LEU A 197 -6.91 -11.71 13.43
C LEU A 197 -6.42 -11.73 11.99
N TRP A 198 -6.23 -12.94 11.44
CA TRP A 198 -5.90 -13.12 10.04
C TRP A 198 -7.16 -13.44 9.22
N PRO A 199 -7.44 -12.73 8.11
CA PRO A 199 -8.72 -12.88 7.41
C PRO A 199 -8.80 -14.21 6.65
N LYS A 200 -9.97 -14.85 6.63
CA LYS A 200 -10.20 -16.13 5.93
C LYS A 200 -9.91 -16.07 4.43
N LYS A 201 -10.09 -14.89 3.82
CA LYS A 201 -9.76 -14.62 2.40
C LYS A 201 -8.26 -14.70 2.13
N ALA A 202 -7.41 -14.48 3.13
CA ALA A 202 -5.96 -14.51 3.00
C ALA A 202 -5.39 -15.86 3.43
N ARG A 203 -4.60 -16.48 2.55
CA ARG A 203 -3.91 -17.74 2.83
C ARG A 203 -2.45 -17.60 2.50
N TRP A 204 -1.59 -17.86 3.49
CA TRP A 204 -0.14 -17.91 3.27
C TRP A 204 0.20 -18.85 2.09
N PRO A 205 1.15 -18.48 1.22
CA PRO A 205 1.67 -19.39 0.21
C PRO A 205 2.22 -20.68 0.86
N ARG A 206 1.93 -21.85 0.30
CA ARG A 206 2.41 -23.13 0.89
C ARG A 206 3.46 -23.79 -0.02
N PHE A 207 4.22 -23.00 -0.78
CA PHE A 207 5.00 -23.54 -1.89
C PHE A 207 6.13 -24.46 -1.42
N LEU A 208 6.90 -24.08 -0.39
CA LEU A 208 8.07 -24.87 0.03
C LEU A 208 8.38 -24.92 1.54
N LYS A 209 7.50 -24.40 2.43
CA LYS A 209 7.63 -24.37 3.91
C LYS A 209 8.94 -23.80 4.51
N ARG A 210 9.85 -23.28 3.68
CA ARG A 210 11.19 -22.80 4.10
C ARG A 210 11.28 -21.29 4.24
N TRP A 211 10.30 -20.56 3.69
CA TRP A 211 10.25 -19.10 3.76
C TRP A 211 8.83 -18.63 4.15
N PRO A 212 8.71 -17.66 5.06
CA PRO A 212 9.70 -17.32 6.09
C PRO A 212 9.77 -18.46 7.13
N SER A 213 10.50 -18.26 8.24
CA SER A 213 10.43 -19.19 9.37
C SER A 213 8.99 -19.30 9.89
N LYS A 214 8.64 -20.43 10.52
CA LYS A 214 7.29 -20.60 11.10
C LYS A 214 6.99 -19.55 12.16
N GLU A 215 8.02 -19.12 12.90
CA GLU A 215 7.92 -18.08 13.92
C GLU A 215 7.61 -16.72 13.30
N LYS A 216 8.43 -16.28 12.33
CA LYS A 216 8.18 -15.03 11.58
C LYS A 216 6.80 -15.05 10.92
N ALA A 217 6.36 -16.18 10.35
CA ALA A 217 5.01 -16.30 9.79
C ALA A 217 3.88 -16.20 10.84
N ARG A 218 4.13 -16.56 12.11
CA ARG A 218 3.17 -16.35 13.21
C ARG A 218 3.17 -14.87 13.62
N THR A 219 4.34 -14.26 13.79
CA THR A 219 4.50 -12.84 14.10
C THR A 219 3.82 -11.96 13.05
N VAL A 220 4.08 -12.20 11.76
CA VAL A 220 3.41 -11.49 10.66
C VAL A 220 1.89 -11.58 10.75
N LYS A 221 1.35 -12.75 11.16
CA LYS A 221 -0.10 -12.93 11.27
C LYS A 221 -0.70 -12.26 12.50
N SER A 222 0.04 -12.08 13.60
CA SER A 222 -0.49 -11.41 14.79
C SER A 222 -0.73 -9.92 14.54
N PHE A 223 -0.04 -9.29 13.59
CA PHE A 223 -0.36 -7.92 13.15
C PHE A 223 -1.75 -7.78 12.51
N GLY A 224 -2.36 -8.89 12.05
CA GLY A 224 -3.67 -8.88 11.43
C GLY A 224 -3.71 -8.14 10.09
N PHE A 225 -4.72 -7.30 9.88
CA PHE A 225 -4.93 -6.55 8.63
C PHE A 225 -5.69 -5.24 8.88
N ASN A 226 -5.74 -4.40 7.86
CA ASN A 226 -6.50 -3.15 7.86
C ASN A 226 -7.61 -3.22 6.80
N LEU A 227 -8.70 -2.50 7.06
CA LEU A 227 -9.78 -2.26 6.11
C LEU A 227 -9.75 -0.80 5.69
N LEU A 228 -9.52 -0.55 4.41
CA LEU A 228 -9.37 0.80 3.85
C LEU A 228 -10.64 1.26 3.15
N ALA A 229 -11.05 2.50 3.42
CA ALA A 229 -12.18 3.15 2.75
C ALA A 229 -11.76 3.74 1.40
N ARG A 230 -11.54 2.88 0.39
CA ARG A 230 -11.11 3.27 -0.96
C ARG A 230 -12.13 3.05 -2.08
N SER A 231 -13.30 2.50 -1.75
CA SER A 231 -14.34 2.21 -2.73
C SER A 231 -15.71 2.65 -2.22
N ASN A 232 -16.70 2.70 -3.12
CA ASN A 232 -18.03 3.17 -2.77
C ASN A 232 -18.70 2.30 -1.70
N TYR A 233 -18.71 0.98 -1.94
CA TYR A 233 -19.47 0.04 -1.13
C TYR A 233 -18.60 -0.90 -0.30
N HIS A 234 -17.37 -1.17 -0.73
CA HIS A 234 -16.56 -2.24 -0.17
C HIS A 234 -15.28 -1.73 0.49
N TRP A 235 -14.95 -2.32 1.63
CA TRP A 235 -13.68 -2.08 2.31
C TRP A 235 -12.57 -2.90 1.66
N GLN A 236 -11.44 -2.26 1.36
CA GLN A 236 -10.28 -2.94 0.78
C GLN A 236 -9.41 -3.52 1.89
N LEU A 237 -9.04 -4.80 1.77
CA LEU A 237 -8.06 -5.42 2.66
C LEU A 237 -6.66 -4.87 2.38
N SER A 238 -5.96 -4.49 3.44
CA SER A 238 -4.56 -4.07 3.40
C SER A 238 -3.77 -4.82 4.46
N PHE A 239 -2.57 -5.28 4.09
CA PHE A 239 -1.69 -6.05 4.96
C PHE A 239 -0.41 -5.27 5.30
N THR A 240 -0.43 -3.94 5.22
CA THR A 240 0.77 -3.08 5.31
C THR A 240 1.66 -3.37 6.51
N ARG A 241 1.10 -3.59 7.70
CA ARG A 241 1.87 -3.93 8.92
C ARG A 241 2.49 -5.32 8.86
N ALA A 242 1.70 -6.32 8.47
CA ALA A 242 2.17 -7.68 8.23
C ALA A 242 3.26 -7.75 7.14
N GLU A 243 3.12 -6.97 6.07
CA GLU A 243 4.12 -6.86 5.00
C GLU A 243 5.41 -6.21 5.46
N ARG A 244 5.31 -5.19 6.33
CA ARG A 244 6.47 -4.52 6.93
C ARG A 244 7.23 -5.47 7.83
N GLU A 245 6.53 -6.14 8.75
CA GLU A 245 7.12 -7.18 9.60
C GLU A 245 7.85 -8.23 8.75
N LEU A 246 7.28 -8.63 7.60
CA LEU A 246 7.91 -9.60 6.71
C LEU A 246 9.17 -9.08 6.00
N LEU A 247 9.28 -7.76 5.81
CA LEU A 247 10.47 -7.09 5.24
C LEU A 247 11.54 -6.82 6.29
N GLU A 248 11.13 -6.60 7.53
CA GLU A 248 12.04 -6.39 8.66
C GLU A 248 12.98 -7.58 8.81
N ASP A 249 14.26 -7.27 8.99
CA ASP A 249 15.33 -8.24 9.21
C ASP A 249 15.54 -9.25 8.07
N MET A 250 14.96 -8.99 6.88
CA MET A 250 14.99 -9.91 5.74
C MET A 250 16.40 -10.24 5.24
N ASP A 251 17.37 -9.35 5.49
CA ASP A 251 18.78 -9.51 5.10
C ASP A 251 19.73 -9.67 6.31
N GLU A 252 19.23 -9.95 7.52
CA GLU A 252 20.08 -10.29 8.69
C GLU A 252 20.98 -11.50 8.43
N ASP A 253 20.54 -12.42 7.56
CA ASP A 253 21.33 -13.55 7.10
C ASP A 253 22.46 -13.16 6.12
N GLY A 254 22.70 -11.87 5.92
CA GLY A 254 23.66 -11.28 5.00
C GLY A 254 23.30 -11.52 3.54
N GLY A 255 22.00 -11.61 3.21
CA GLY A 255 21.51 -11.65 1.84
C GLY A 255 21.37 -10.26 1.22
N TYR A 256 21.05 -10.20 -0.07
CA TYR A 256 20.85 -8.95 -0.81
C TYR A 256 19.39 -8.70 -1.22
N ARG A 257 18.39 -9.23 -0.51
CA ARG A 257 16.97 -9.17 -0.92
C ARG A 257 16.44 -7.74 -0.95
N LEU A 258 16.60 -7.01 0.15
CA LEU A 258 16.18 -5.61 0.29
C LEU A 258 17.04 -4.70 -0.58
N ARG A 259 18.36 -4.95 -0.66
CA ARG A 259 19.26 -4.20 -1.56
C ARG A 259 18.81 -4.34 -3.03
N CYS A 260 18.47 -5.55 -3.47
CA CYS A 260 17.91 -5.76 -4.81
C CYS A 260 16.56 -5.06 -4.99
N LEU A 261 15.70 -5.04 -3.97
CA LEU A 261 14.41 -4.33 -4.00
C LEU A 261 14.59 -2.80 -4.12
N GLN A 262 15.63 -2.24 -3.49
CA GLN A 262 15.94 -0.81 -3.60
C GLN A 262 16.42 -0.46 -5.02
N VAL A 263 17.35 -1.22 -5.59
CA VAL A 263 17.85 -0.98 -6.95
C VAL A 263 16.74 -1.16 -7.99
N ILE A 264 15.93 -2.21 -7.88
CA ILE A 264 14.83 -2.42 -8.85
C ILE A 264 13.75 -1.33 -8.74
N ARG A 265 13.53 -0.75 -7.56
CA ARG A 265 12.66 0.42 -7.38
C ARG A 265 13.23 1.65 -8.08
N LYS A 266 14.51 1.94 -7.88
CA LYS A 266 15.19 3.07 -8.53
C LYS A 266 15.19 2.91 -10.06
N MET A 267 15.53 1.73 -10.58
CA MET A 267 15.43 1.42 -12.02
C MET A 267 14.02 1.58 -12.59
N LYS A 268 13.00 1.20 -11.82
CA LYS A 268 11.60 1.39 -12.17
C LYS A 268 11.24 2.87 -12.25
N GLU A 269 11.75 3.69 -11.34
CA GLU A 269 11.50 5.14 -11.28
C GLU A 269 12.26 5.90 -12.38
N ASP A 270 13.50 5.52 -12.67
CA ASP A 270 14.36 6.26 -13.60
C ASP A 270 14.11 5.86 -15.07
N TYR A 271 13.95 4.56 -15.34
CA TYR A 271 14.02 4.05 -16.72
C TYR A 271 12.74 3.35 -17.19
N TRP A 272 12.18 2.44 -16.39
CA TRP A 272 11.16 1.52 -16.90
C TRP A 272 9.74 2.06 -16.82
N CYS A 273 9.40 2.78 -15.74
CA CYS A 273 8.06 3.27 -15.48
C CYS A 273 8.10 4.57 -14.65
N PRO A 274 8.69 5.66 -15.22
CA PRO A 274 8.73 6.97 -14.58
C PRO A 274 7.33 7.59 -14.48
N GLY A 275 7.18 8.55 -13.57
CA GLY A 275 5.97 9.36 -13.40
C GLY A 275 5.06 8.95 -12.23
N ASN A 276 3.99 9.74 -12.06
CA ASN A 276 3.11 9.74 -10.89
C ASN A 276 1.95 8.71 -10.96
N LYS A 277 1.75 8.01 -12.07
CA LYS A 277 0.73 6.94 -12.17
C LYS A 277 1.31 5.73 -12.87
N PRO A 278 2.34 5.09 -12.28
CA PRO A 278 3.06 4.05 -12.97
C PRO A 278 2.28 2.74 -13.02
N VAL A 279 2.28 2.09 -14.20
CA VAL A 279 1.67 0.77 -14.38
C VAL A 279 2.31 -0.31 -13.48
N ILE A 280 3.60 -0.13 -13.13
CA ILE A 280 4.30 -0.92 -12.11
C ILE A 280 4.66 -0.06 -10.90
N THR A 281 4.09 -0.43 -9.75
CA THR A 281 4.26 0.27 -8.47
C THR A 281 5.33 -0.40 -7.59
N SER A 282 5.79 0.31 -6.58
CA SER A 282 6.66 -0.22 -5.50
C SER A 282 6.04 -1.42 -4.79
N TYR A 283 4.70 -1.50 -4.75
CA TYR A 283 3.97 -2.63 -4.19
C TYR A 283 4.06 -3.90 -5.04
N HIS A 284 4.04 -3.76 -6.38
CA HIS A 284 4.28 -4.88 -7.29
C HIS A 284 5.69 -5.46 -7.10
N LEU A 285 6.70 -4.58 -6.97
CA LEU A 285 8.10 -5.00 -6.76
C LEU A 285 8.30 -5.71 -5.42
N GLN A 286 7.64 -5.24 -4.36
CA GLN A 286 7.66 -5.90 -3.05
C GLN A 286 6.98 -7.28 -3.11
N THR A 287 5.82 -7.37 -3.76
CA THR A 287 5.11 -8.65 -3.93
C THR A 287 5.94 -9.64 -4.76
N LEU A 288 6.64 -9.14 -5.79
CA LEU A 288 7.57 -9.91 -6.60
C LEU A 288 8.72 -10.47 -5.76
N LEU A 289 9.29 -9.68 -4.85
CA LEU A 289 10.32 -10.12 -3.93
C LEU A 289 9.81 -11.26 -3.05
N PHE A 290 8.65 -11.10 -2.41
CA PHE A 290 8.06 -12.15 -1.56
C PHE A 290 7.88 -13.48 -2.31
N TRP A 291 7.34 -13.45 -3.54
CA TRP A 291 7.24 -14.66 -4.37
C TRP A 291 8.59 -15.23 -4.80
N THR A 292 9.61 -14.38 -4.91
CA THR A 292 10.97 -14.83 -5.22
C THR A 292 11.59 -15.53 -4.02
N CYS A 293 11.39 -15.02 -2.81
CA CYS A 293 11.82 -15.68 -1.56
C CYS A 293 11.12 -17.03 -1.35
N GLU A 294 9.83 -17.16 -1.70
CA GLU A 294 9.14 -18.46 -1.71
C GLU A 294 9.82 -19.49 -2.62
N LYS A 295 10.32 -19.05 -3.79
CA LYS A 295 11.01 -19.91 -4.76
C LYS A 295 12.46 -20.19 -4.38
N TYR A 296 13.13 -19.23 -3.76
CA TYR A 296 14.53 -19.27 -3.37
C TYR A 296 14.65 -18.99 -1.86
N PRO A 297 14.29 -19.96 -1.00
CA PRO A 297 14.14 -19.69 0.42
C PRO A 297 15.46 -19.71 1.20
N ARG A 298 16.58 -20.15 0.60
CA ARG A 298 17.85 -20.34 1.33
C ARG A 298 18.68 -19.07 1.26
N SER A 299 19.36 -18.71 2.36
CA SER A 299 20.30 -17.58 2.41
C SER A 299 21.31 -17.60 1.26
N LYS A 300 21.90 -18.77 0.96
CA LYS A 300 22.86 -18.95 -0.15
C LYS A 300 22.34 -18.55 -1.53
N ASP A 301 21.02 -18.60 -1.74
CA ASP A 301 20.42 -18.20 -3.02
C ASP A 301 20.47 -16.67 -3.22
N TRP A 302 20.78 -15.92 -2.15
CA TRP A 302 20.77 -14.47 -2.04
C TRP A 302 22.15 -13.83 -1.81
N LYS A 303 23.23 -14.62 -1.90
CA LYS A 303 24.61 -14.17 -1.58
C LYS A 303 25.35 -13.47 -2.71
N ASN A 304 24.90 -13.59 -3.95
CA ASN A 304 25.51 -12.88 -5.09
C ASN A 304 24.52 -11.81 -5.55
N PHE A 305 24.84 -10.54 -5.32
CA PHE A 305 23.95 -9.43 -5.61
C PHE A 305 23.50 -9.44 -7.08
N GLN A 306 24.44 -9.46 -8.02
CA GLN A 306 24.18 -9.35 -9.45
C GLN A 306 23.17 -10.40 -9.93
N LYS A 307 23.40 -11.66 -9.55
CA LYS A 307 22.53 -12.80 -9.85
C LYS A 307 21.14 -12.66 -9.23
N CYS A 308 21.04 -12.10 -8.02
CA CYS A 308 19.77 -11.90 -7.33
C CYS A 308 18.95 -10.79 -7.96
N PHE A 309 19.60 -9.67 -8.24
CA PHE A 309 18.99 -8.53 -8.90
C PHE A 309 18.49 -8.91 -10.30
N LEU A 310 19.35 -9.47 -11.16
CA LEU A 310 18.94 -9.92 -12.51
C LEU A 310 17.82 -10.96 -12.47
N ARG A 311 17.79 -11.82 -11.44
CA ARG A 311 16.69 -12.78 -11.23
C ARG A 311 15.37 -12.05 -10.94
N LEU A 312 15.38 -11.00 -10.13
CA LEU A 312 14.17 -10.19 -9.90
C LEU A 312 13.74 -9.48 -11.18
N VAL A 313 14.67 -8.87 -11.93
CA VAL A 313 14.34 -8.19 -13.19
C VAL A 313 13.72 -9.15 -14.21
N LYS A 314 14.31 -10.34 -14.41
CA LYS A 314 13.74 -11.39 -15.29
C LYS A 314 12.34 -11.84 -14.84
N LYS A 315 12.12 -11.95 -13.54
CA LYS A 315 10.80 -12.31 -13.00
C LYS A 315 9.79 -11.18 -13.17
N LEU A 316 10.20 -9.93 -12.98
CA LEU A 316 9.36 -8.76 -13.24
C LEU A 316 8.93 -8.75 -14.71
N GLN A 317 9.89 -8.87 -15.62
CA GLN A 317 9.63 -8.92 -17.06
C GLN A 317 8.59 -10.00 -17.40
N LYS A 318 8.75 -11.20 -16.84
CA LYS A 318 7.77 -12.29 -17.03
C LYS A 318 6.38 -11.93 -16.51
N CYS A 319 6.27 -11.34 -15.32
CA CYS A 319 4.99 -10.92 -14.76
C CYS A 319 4.31 -9.83 -15.60
N VAL A 320 5.09 -8.88 -16.13
CA VAL A 320 4.60 -7.82 -17.01
C VAL A 320 4.10 -8.40 -18.33
N LEU A 321 4.91 -9.24 -19.00
CA LEU A 321 4.52 -9.93 -20.24
C LEU A 321 3.24 -10.75 -20.08
N GLN A 322 3.14 -11.48 -18.97
CA GLN A 322 1.96 -12.32 -18.68
C GLN A 322 0.78 -11.53 -18.14
N ARG A 323 0.95 -10.22 -17.88
CA ARG A 323 -0.03 -9.33 -17.23
C ARG A 323 -0.57 -9.94 -15.94
N TYR A 324 0.30 -10.64 -15.23
CA TYR A 324 -0.08 -11.45 -14.07
C TYR A 324 0.97 -11.38 -12.96
N LEU A 325 0.55 -10.81 -11.83
CA LEU A 325 1.26 -10.86 -10.57
C LEU A 325 0.26 -11.17 -9.46
N ARG A 326 0.31 -12.40 -8.95
CA ARG A 326 -0.57 -12.84 -7.87
C ARG A 326 -0.29 -12.06 -6.59
N HIS A 327 -1.32 -11.58 -5.90
CA HIS A 327 -1.16 -11.00 -4.57
C HIS A 327 -0.59 -12.04 -3.59
N TYR A 328 0.33 -11.63 -2.69
CA TYR A 328 1.06 -12.55 -1.83
C TYR A 328 0.15 -13.34 -0.87
N PHE A 329 -0.73 -12.64 -0.14
CA PHE A 329 -1.67 -13.27 0.80
C PHE A 329 -3.02 -13.72 0.19
N VAL A 330 -3.59 -12.98 -0.77
CA VAL A 330 -4.89 -13.29 -1.39
C VAL A 330 -4.69 -13.92 -2.77
N LYS A 331 -4.55 -15.25 -2.78
CA LYS A 331 -4.12 -16.03 -3.97
C LYS A 331 -4.98 -15.87 -5.22
N SER A 332 -6.26 -15.53 -5.06
CA SER A 332 -7.19 -15.35 -6.18
C SER A 332 -7.13 -13.96 -6.80
N PHE A 333 -6.29 -13.05 -6.32
CA PHE A 333 -6.20 -11.69 -6.81
C PHE A 333 -4.95 -11.49 -7.68
N ASN A 334 -5.14 -10.97 -8.89
CA ASN A 334 -4.06 -10.54 -9.78
C ASN A 334 -3.90 -9.02 -9.64
N LEU A 335 -2.72 -8.57 -9.19
CA LEU A 335 -2.39 -7.16 -9.01
C LEU A 335 -2.35 -6.39 -10.34
N LEU A 336 -2.13 -7.08 -11.47
CA LEU A 336 -2.05 -6.48 -12.80
C LEU A 336 -3.37 -6.58 -13.59
N LYS A 337 -4.48 -7.00 -12.95
CA LYS A 337 -5.76 -7.28 -13.63
C LYS A 337 -6.31 -6.09 -14.44
N TYR A 338 -6.16 -4.88 -13.90
CA TYR A 338 -6.70 -3.64 -14.48
C TYR A 338 -5.61 -2.65 -14.93
N ALA A 339 -4.36 -3.11 -15.01
CA ALA A 339 -3.26 -2.30 -15.50
C ALA A 339 -3.43 -2.03 -17.01
N ASN A 340 -3.03 -0.84 -17.47
CA ASN A 340 -3.07 -0.48 -18.88
C ASN A 340 -2.17 -1.42 -19.70
N THR A 341 -2.74 -2.11 -20.68
CA THR A 341 -2.03 -3.13 -21.45
C THR A 341 -0.93 -2.55 -22.32
N SER A 342 -1.15 -1.37 -22.92
CA SER A 342 -0.15 -0.68 -23.74
C SER A 342 1.04 -0.24 -22.90
N GLU A 343 0.79 0.33 -21.73
CA GLU A 343 1.85 0.71 -20.80
C GLU A 343 2.64 -0.50 -20.30
N LEU A 344 1.96 -1.62 -20.01
CA LEU A 344 2.64 -2.88 -19.66
C LEU A 344 3.56 -3.36 -20.79
N ASP A 345 3.10 -3.31 -22.04
CA ASP A 345 3.90 -3.74 -23.20
C ASP A 345 5.15 -2.85 -23.37
N ILE A 346 5.00 -1.52 -23.24
CA ILE A 346 6.12 -0.55 -23.26
C ILE A 346 7.10 -0.82 -22.11
N THR A 347 6.59 -0.98 -20.88
CA THR A 347 7.43 -1.28 -19.71
C THR A 347 8.15 -2.61 -19.89
N SER A 348 7.51 -3.62 -20.46
CA SER A 348 8.15 -4.90 -20.77
C SER A 348 9.31 -4.75 -21.76
N GLN A 349 9.13 -3.98 -22.83
CA GLN A 349 10.19 -3.69 -23.80
C GLN A 349 11.38 -2.99 -23.16
N LYS A 350 11.12 -1.97 -22.32
CA LYS A 350 12.17 -1.26 -21.57
C LYS A 350 12.97 -2.19 -20.65
N ILE A 351 12.28 -3.08 -19.92
CA ILE A 351 12.94 -4.08 -19.07
C ILE A 351 13.73 -5.08 -19.92
N ASN A 352 13.21 -5.48 -21.09
CA ASN A 352 13.92 -6.39 -21.99
C ASN A 352 15.21 -5.75 -22.56
N ASN A 353 15.16 -4.49 -22.94
CA ASN A 353 16.34 -3.74 -23.40
C ASN A 353 17.40 -3.66 -22.30
N PHE A 354 16.98 -3.41 -21.05
CA PHE A 354 17.86 -3.50 -19.88
C PHE A 354 18.50 -4.89 -19.75
N LEU A 355 17.72 -5.97 -19.90
CA LEU A 355 18.25 -7.34 -19.78
C LEU A 355 19.24 -7.72 -20.89
N ILE A 356 19.15 -7.09 -22.07
CA ILE A 356 20.09 -7.29 -23.19
C ILE A 356 21.40 -6.56 -22.91
N ASN A 357 21.35 -5.34 -22.39
CA ASN A 357 22.54 -4.52 -22.13
C ASN A 357 22.45 -3.74 -20.81
N PRO A 358 22.67 -4.39 -19.65
CA PRO A 358 22.48 -3.73 -18.36
C PRO A 358 23.53 -2.66 -18.04
N GLY A 359 24.74 -2.74 -18.59
CA GLY A 359 25.83 -1.78 -18.34
C GLY A 359 25.48 -0.34 -18.70
N VAL A 360 24.60 -0.14 -19.68
CA VAL A 360 24.12 1.19 -20.12
C VAL A 360 23.09 1.78 -19.16
N TYR A 361 23.00 1.33 -17.92
CA TYR A 361 22.05 1.87 -16.93
C TYR A 361 22.68 2.14 -15.57
N PHE A 362 23.95 1.81 -15.38
CA PHE A 362 24.69 1.94 -14.12
C PHE A 362 25.80 3.00 -14.19
N HIS A 363 25.56 4.10 -14.90
CA HIS A 363 26.51 5.21 -15.05
C HIS A 363 26.10 6.43 -14.22
#